data_AF-A0A3D0ZX50-F1
#
_entry.id   AF-A0A3D0ZX50-F1
#
_cell.length_a   1.000
_cell.length_b   1.000
_cell.length_c   1.000
_cell.angle_alpha   90.00
_cell.angle_beta   90.00
_cell.angle_gamma   90.00
#
_symmetry.space_group_name_H-M   'P 1'
#
loop_
_entity.id
_entity.type
_entity.pdbx_description
1 polymer ?
#
loop_
_entity_poly.entity_id
_entity_poly.type
_entity_poly.pdbx_seq_one_letter_code
_entity_poly.pdbx_strand_id
1 'polypeptide(L)'
;MLRIFSLAVLFVSQISLADETCMSPYMAKIVGQEDFVYVWTLGVEGIGDEQDKLVTIAVNPNDENYGEVVASLSVGGRNEAHHSGFTDDRRYLWASGLDTNRIFIFDVHTDPDKPRLHKTIDDFVEKTGGVVGPHTSYALPGRMMLTGLSNNKDHGGVTALAEYTNEGDYIATYWMPKDGDLQGAVKSGKYADGYGYDLRALPRRNIMVTSSFTGWNNYMMNLGEMMASPEAMAQFGNTVVIWDLHTRKPKKILDVPGAPLEIRCAWGANNNYCFTTTALTSEIWLIYEEDNDWHSKKVADIGDVSKIPLPVDISITSDDNLLWVDTWNDGLARLFDISDPFKPVELMNESIGEQINMISQSWDGKRVYFTSSLLANWDKTQSTGKDLQYFKIYDFDGKRLEHKLTVDFIEQQLGYPHQMRFGAYSLYGLRRPMSARFASNQ
;
A
#
# COMPACT_ATOMS: atom_id res chain seq x y z
N MET A 1 64.90 7.67 22.33
CA MET A 1 63.69 6.83 22.26
C MET A 1 62.49 7.74 22.03
N LEU A 2 62.07 7.90 20.78
CA LEU A 2 60.90 8.70 20.41
C LEU A 2 59.84 7.70 19.93
N ARG A 3 58.79 7.48 20.72
CA ARG A 3 57.68 6.58 20.38
C ARG A 3 56.67 7.35 19.53
N ILE A 4 56.54 6.96 18.27
CA ILE A 4 55.45 7.38 17.37
C ILE A 4 54.21 6.58 17.77
N PHE A 5 53.16 7.26 18.22
CA PHE A 5 51.83 6.68 18.37
C PHE A 5 51.12 6.78 17.02
N SER A 6 50.91 5.64 16.36
CA SER A 6 49.99 5.54 15.22
C SER A 6 48.55 5.56 15.74
N LEU A 7 47.83 6.63 15.43
CA LEU A 7 46.40 6.74 15.69
C LEU A 7 45.65 5.90 14.64
N ALA A 8 45.11 4.76 15.04
CA ALA A 8 44.21 3.99 14.20
C ALA A 8 42.86 4.71 14.13
N VAL A 9 42.58 5.38 13.01
CA VAL A 9 41.26 5.91 12.70
C VAL A 9 40.37 4.72 12.33
N LEU A 10 39.57 4.28 13.29
CA LEU A 10 38.44 3.38 13.03
C LEU A 10 37.40 4.18 12.25
N PHE A 11 37.33 3.94 10.94
CA PHE A 11 36.16 4.31 10.15
C PHE A 11 34.98 3.49 10.68
N VAL A 12 34.15 4.11 11.52
CA VAL A 12 32.81 3.62 11.79
C VAL A 12 32.05 3.80 10.49
N SER A 13 31.85 2.71 9.75
CA SER A 13 30.91 2.68 8.63
C SER A 13 29.56 3.12 9.18
N GLN A 14 29.11 4.31 8.78
CA GLN A 14 27.73 4.72 8.98
C GLN A 14 26.89 3.69 8.24
N ILE A 15 26.20 2.84 9.02
CA ILE A 15 25.24 1.89 8.48
C ILE A 15 24.10 2.74 7.94
N SER A 16 24.07 2.87 6.61
CA SER A 16 22.95 3.46 5.89
C SER A 16 21.82 2.42 5.86
N LEU A 17 20.58 2.87 6.12
CA LEU A 17 19.42 2.05 6.47
C LEU A 17 18.15 2.53 5.70
N ALA A 18 17.60 1.74 4.76
CA ALA A 18 16.28 1.87 4.11
C ALA A 18 15.48 0.83 3.24
N ASP A 19 14.25 0.38 3.66
CA ASP A 19 13.03 -0.21 2.97
C ASP A 19 11.74 0.65 3.02
N GLU A 20 10.64 0.29 2.33
CA GLU A 20 9.37 1.04 2.44
C GLU A 20 8.59 0.73 3.75
N THR A 21 8.11 1.75 4.45
CA THR A 21 7.49 1.63 5.79
C THR A 21 6.08 1.06 5.81
N CYS A 22 5.50 0.79 4.64
CA CYS A 22 4.15 0.25 4.49
C CYS A 22 4.13 -1.29 4.50
N MET A 23 5.30 -1.95 4.46
CA MET A 23 5.40 -3.41 4.28
C MET A 23 5.27 -4.19 5.57
N SER A 24 5.09 -5.50 5.41
CA SER A 24 5.07 -6.44 6.52
C SER A 24 6.39 -6.39 7.30
N PRO A 25 6.34 -6.37 8.65
CA PRO A 25 7.53 -6.37 9.50
C PRO A 25 8.33 -7.69 9.42
N TYR A 26 7.79 -8.72 8.76
CA TYR A 26 8.46 -10.00 8.54
C TYR A 26 9.38 -10.02 7.33
N MET A 27 9.35 -8.97 6.51
CA MET A 27 10.05 -8.96 5.25
C MET A 27 11.51 -8.51 5.38
N ALA A 28 12.34 -9.02 4.48
CA ALA A 28 13.64 -8.43 4.21
C ALA A 28 13.45 -6.95 3.85
N LYS A 29 14.22 -6.10 4.52
CA LYS A 29 14.23 -4.68 4.26
C LYS A 29 15.26 -4.40 3.18
N ILE A 30 14.91 -3.64 2.14
CA ILE A 30 15.95 -2.84 1.47
C ILE A 30 16.59 -2.03 2.60
N VAL A 31 17.88 -1.73 2.56
CA VAL A 31 18.45 -0.81 3.57
C VAL A 31 19.26 0.35 2.97
N GLY A 32 19.02 0.69 1.72
CA GLY A 32 19.73 1.79 1.08
C GLY A 32 18.92 2.35 -0.07
N GLN A 33 19.61 2.60 -1.17
CA GLN A 33 18.96 3.00 -2.42
C GLN A 33 18.25 1.79 -3.03
N GLU A 34 16.94 1.88 -3.20
CA GLU A 34 16.17 1.02 -4.09
C GLU A 34 16.64 1.18 -5.54
N ASP A 35 16.76 0.07 -6.27
CA ASP A 35 17.17 0.07 -7.67
C ASP A 35 15.97 0.24 -8.60
N PHE A 36 14.83 -0.30 -8.19
CA PHE A 36 13.61 -0.36 -8.99
C PHE A 36 12.38 0.01 -8.19
N VAL A 37 11.40 0.59 -8.87
CA VAL A 37 10.00 0.59 -8.42
C VAL A 37 9.20 -0.27 -9.39
N TYR A 38 8.53 -1.28 -8.85
CA TYR A 38 7.51 -2.04 -9.56
C TYR A 38 6.17 -1.36 -9.35
N VAL A 39 5.51 -0.96 -10.44
CA VAL A 39 4.22 -0.28 -10.43
C VAL A 39 3.17 -1.21 -11.04
N TRP A 40 2.20 -1.62 -10.23
CA TRP A 40 1.04 -2.35 -10.71
C TRP A 40 0.09 -1.38 -11.40
N THR A 41 -0.18 -1.63 -12.68
CA THR A 41 -0.75 -0.63 -13.60
C THR A 41 -1.99 -1.18 -14.27
N LEU A 42 -3.07 -0.41 -14.20
CA LEU A 42 -4.37 -0.70 -14.81
C LEU A 42 -4.34 -0.47 -16.32
N GLY A 43 -4.82 -1.45 -17.07
CA GLY A 43 -5.06 -1.35 -18.50
C GLY A 43 -6.30 -0.51 -18.81
N VAL A 44 -6.18 0.39 -19.78
CA VAL A 44 -7.25 1.34 -20.15
C VAL A 44 -7.49 1.27 -21.65
N GLU A 45 -8.76 1.30 -22.05
CA GLU A 45 -9.16 1.31 -23.46
C GLU A 45 -8.51 2.49 -24.20
N GLY A 46 -7.91 2.23 -25.36
CA GLY A 46 -7.23 3.23 -26.17
C GLY A 46 -5.83 3.63 -25.68
N ILE A 47 -5.28 3.01 -24.63
CA ILE A 47 -3.90 3.26 -24.14
C ILE A 47 -3.06 2.00 -24.28
N GLY A 48 -2.01 2.08 -25.10
CA GLY A 48 -1.05 0.98 -25.29
C GLY A 48 -1.72 -0.30 -25.78
N ASP A 49 -1.49 -1.40 -25.08
CA ASP A 49 -2.11 -2.70 -25.34
C ASP A 49 -3.36 -2.96 -24.48
N GLU A 50 -3.84 -1.94 -23.77
CA GLU A 50 -5.04 -1.92 -22.92
C GLU A 50 -5.09 -2.96 -21.80
N GLN A 51 -3.97 -3.60 -21.49
CA GLN A 51 -3.88 -4.67 -20.51
C GLN A 51 -3.29 -4.18 -19.20
N ASP A 52 -3.74 -4.78 -18.11
CA ASP A 52 -3.04 -4.64 -16.83
C ASP A 52 -1.61 -5.16 -16.98
N LYS A 53 -0.67 -4.48 -16.33
CA LYS A 53 0.76 -4.81 -16.45
C LYS A 53 1.56 -4.41 -15.23
N LEU A 54 2.67 -5.12 -15.04
CA LEU A 54 3.71 -4.72 -14.11
C LEU A 54 4.74 -3.86 -14.85
N VAL A 55 4.90 -2.60 -14.44
CA VAL A 55 5.90 -1.68 -14.97
C VAL A 55 7.08 -1.63 -14.01
N THR A 56 8.30 -1.76 -14.52
CA THR A 56 9.54 -1.66 -13.73
C THR A 56 10.27 -0.39 -14.13
N ILE A 57 10.45 0.52 -13.17
CA ILE A 57 11.12 1.82 -13.36
C ILE A 57 12.44 1.78 -12.60
N ALA A 58 13.55 2.13 -13.26
CA ALA A 58 14.83 2.26 -12.58
C ALA A 58 14.89 3.57 -11.79
N VAL A 59 15.19 3.49 -10.49
CA VAL A 59 15.12 4.65 -9.57
C VAL A 59 16.40 4.87 -8.77
N ASN A 60 17.46 4.11 -9.03
CA ASN A 60 18.78 4.43 -8.48
C ASN A 60 19.43 5.56 -9.29
N PRO A 61 19.80 6.71 -8.68
CA PRO A 61 20.45 7.81 -9.40
C PRO A 61 21.81 7.47 -10.02
N ASN A 62 22.43 6.36 -9.59
CA ASN A 62 23.66 5.86 -10.22
C ASN A 62 23.36 4.99 -11.45
N ASP A 63 22.09 4.79 -11.80
CA ASP A 63 21.67 4.08 -13.00
C ASP A 63 21.76 4.93 -14.26
N GLU A 64 22.25 4.34 -15.35
CA GLU A 64 22.26 5.01 -16.65
C GLU A 64 20.83 5.19 -17.17
N ASN A 65 19.92 4.32 -16.75
CA ASN A 65 18.50 4.37 -17.05
C ASN A 65 17.68 5.03 -15.91
N TYR A 66 18.30 5.84 -15.04
CA TYR A 66 17.59 6.46 -13.93
C TYR A 66 16.37 7.26 -14.42
N GLY A 67 15.20 6.92 -13.92
CA GLY A 67 13.92 7.50 -14.31
C GLY A 67 13.27 6.88 -15.55
N GLU A 68 13.86 5.84 -16.13
CA GLU A 68 13.32 5.16 -17.31
C GLU A 68 12.56 3.88 -16.94
N VAL A 69 11.56 3.56 -17.76
CA VAL A 69 10.89 2.27 -17.73
C VAL A 69 11.82 1.24 -18.38
N VAL A 70 12.35 0.32 -17.57
CA VAL A 70 13.31 -0.72 -18.00
C VAL A 70 12.65 -2.03 -18.37
N ALA A 71 11.43 -2.27 -17.89
CA ALA A 71 10.60 -3.40 -18.30
C ALA A 71 9.10 -3.09 -18.13
N SER A 72 8.28 -3.73 -18.95
CA SER A 72 6.83 -3.82 -18.75
C SER A 72 6.35 -5.23 -19.13
N LEU A 73 5.44 -5.78 -18.33
CA LEU A 73 4.91 -7.12 -18.53
C LEU A 73 3.38 -7.13 -18.36
N SER A 74 2.67 -7.23 -19.48
CA SER A 74 1.22 -7.35 -19.53
C SER A 74 0.75 -8.76 -19.19
N VAL A 75 -0.37 -8.86 -18.48
CA VAL A 75 -0.91 -10.15 -17.99
C VAL A 75 -2.21 -10.61 -18.66
N GLY A 76 -2.73 -9.83 -19.59
CA GLY A 76 -4.02 -10.10 -20.22
C GLY A 76 -5.20 -9.47 -19.49
N GLY A 77 -6.12 -8.90 -20.28
CA GLY A 77 -7.37 -8.31 -19.79
C GLY A 77 -7.20 -7.02 -18.99
N ARG A 78 -8.34 -6.48 -18.57
CA ARG A 78 -8.48 -5.37 -17.63
C ARG A 78 -9.13 -5.93 -16.38
N ASN A 79 -8.34 -6.14 -15.33
CA ASN A 79 -8.71 -6.89 -14.14
C ASN A 79 -9.00 -6.00 -12.94
N GLU A 80 -8.96 -4.67 -13.12
CA GLU A 80 -8.88 -3.67 -12.06
C GLU A 80 -7.58 -3.85 -11.25
N ALA A 81 -6.42 -3.70 -11.90
CA ALA A 81 -5.13 -3.73 -11.24
C ALA A 81 -5.07 -2.70 -10.10
N HIS A 82 -4.81 -3.16 -8.89
CA HIS A 82 -4.94 -2.32 -7.70
C HIS A 82 -3.78 -2.59 -6.72
N HIS A 83 -3.97 -3.43 -5.70
CA HIS A 83 -2.93 -3.73 -4.72
C HIS A 83 -2.00 -4.91 -5.09
N SER A 84 -0.76 -4.83 -4.61
CA SER A 84 0.26 -5.87 -4.69
C SER A 84 1.08 -5.97 -3.40
N GLY A 85 1.71 -7.12 -3.17
CA GLY A 85 2.58 -7.33 -2.01
C GLY A 85 3.53 -8.50 -2.21
N PHE A 86 4.71 -8.41 -1.61
CA PHE A 86 5.69 -9.47 -1.74
C PHE A 86 5.44 -10.61 -0.75
N THR A 87 6.03 -11.77 -1.04
CA THR A 87 6.30 -12.81 -0.03
C THR A 87 7.30 -12.31 1.02
N ASP A 88 7.34 -12.96 2.19
CA ASP A 88 8.24 -12.61 3.30
C ASP A 88 9.73 -12.61 2.90
N ASP A 89 10.11 -13.45 1.93
CA ASP A 89 11.45 -13.52 1.35
C ASP A 89 11.68 -12.61 0.13
N ARG A 90 10.67 -11.83 -0.27
CA ARG A 90 10.64 -10.93 -1.43
C ARG A 90 10.89 -11.58 -2.78
N ARG A 91 10.84 -12.91 -2.90
CA ARG A 91 11.06 -13.57 -4.19
C ARG A 91 9.94 -13.33 -5.18
N TYR A 92 8.72 -13.28 -4.67
CA TYR A 92 7.53 -13.15 -5.48
C TYR A 92 6.74 -11.91 -5.11
N LEU A 93 6.23 -11.21 -6.13
CA LEU A 93 5.29 -10.11 -6.00
C LEU A 93 3.89 -10.59 -6.42
N TRP A 94 2.95 -10.58 -5.49
CA TRP A 94 1.55 -10.93 -5.72
C TRP A 94 0.78 -9.67 -6.07
N ALA A 95 0.15 -9.60 -7.23
CA ALA A 95 -0.61 -8.44 -7.68
C ALA A 95 -2.05 -8.84 -8.00
N SER A 96 -3.00 -8.19 -7.33
CA SER A 96 -4.42 -8.52 -7.40
C SER A 96 -5.13 -7.75 -8.50
N GLY A 97 -6.10 -8.41 -9.15
CA GLY A 97 -7.15 -7.80 -9.95
C GLY A 97 -8.45 -7.75 -9.15
N LEU A 98 -8.91 -6.53 -8.83
CA LEU A 98 -10.04 -6.26 -7.95
C LEU A 98 -11.40 -6.71 -8.54
N ASP A 99 -11.52 -6.76 -9.87
CA ASP A 99 -12.77 -7.10 -10.56
C ASP A 99 -12.81 -8.59 -10.93
N THR A 100 -11.79 -9.08 -11.64
CA THR A 100 -11.78 -10.46 -12.13
C THR A 100 -11.37 -11.47 -11.07
N ASN A 101 -10.92 -11.02 -9.89
CA ASN A 101 -10.44 -11.85 -8.77
C ASN A 101 -9.17 -12.66 -9.07
N ARG A 102 -8.52 -12.37 -10.20
CA ARG A 102 -7.24 -13.01 -10.54
C ARG A 102 -6.12 -12.41 -9.72
N ILE A 103 -5.17 -13.25 -9.32
CA ILE A 103 -3.94 -12.80 -8.66
C ILE A 103 -2.76 -13.26 -9.50
N PHE A 104 -1.93 -12.32 -9.91
CA PHE A 104 -0.75 -12.55 -10.73
C PHE A 104 0.49 -12.55 -9.82
N ILE A 105 1.25 -13.63 -9.86
CA ILE A 105 2.45 -13.80 -9.05
C ILE A 105 3.66 -13.64 -9.97
N PHE A 106 4.46 -12.61 -9.74
CA PHE A 106 5.67 -12.31 -10.50
C PHE A 106 6.91 -12.76 -9.76
N ASP A 107 7.84 -13.43 -10.44
CA ASP A 107 9.22 -13.62 -9.97
C ASP A 107 9.99 -12.32 -10.18
N VAL A 108 10.39 -11.70 -9.07
CA VAL A 108 11.18 -10.45 -9.01
C VAL A 108 12.59 -10.71 -8.47
N HIS A 109 12.94 -11.96 -8.16
CA HIS A 109 14.23 -12.34 -7.61
C HIS A 109 15.21 -12.78 -8.69
N THR A 110 14.75 -13.57 -9.67
CA THR A 110 15.62 -14.15 -10.70
C THR A 110 16.26 -13.08 -11.58
N ASP A 111 15.48 -12.07 -11.96
CA ASP A 111 15.94 -10.92 -12.74
C ASP A 111 15.18 -9.66 -12.28
N PRO A 112 15.67 -8.94 -11.26
CA PRO A 112 14.92 -7.85 -10.64
C PRO A 112 14.61 -6.68 -11.59
N ASP A 113 15.38 -6.48 -12.68
CA ASP A 113 15.09 -5.44 -13.66
C ASP A 113 14.01 -5.84 -14.68
N LYS A 114 13.76 -7.15 -14.84
CA LYS A 114 12.81 -7.75 -15.80
C LYS A 114 12.03 -8.90 -15.15
N PRO A 115 11.09 -8.57 -14.24
CA PRO A 115 10.23 -9.56 -13.62
C PRO A 115 9.49 -10.43 -14.64
N ARG A 116 9.12 -11.65 -14.25
CA ARG A 116 8.38 -12.60 -15.09
C ARG A 116 7.16 -13.12 -14.37
N LEU A 117 6.08 -13.37 -15.12
CA LEU A 117 4.91 -14.03 -14.57
C LEU A 117 5.27 -15.47 -14.20
N HIS A 118 5.16 -15.80 -12.92
CA HIS A 118 5.46 -17.11 -12.36
C HIS A 118 4.21 -17.99 -12.29
N LYS A 119 3.11 -17.44 -11.78
CA LYS A 119 1.84 -18.15 -11.57
C LYS A 119 0.68 -17.16 -11.65
N THR A 120 -0.49 -17.65 -12.08
CA THR A 120 -1.76 -16.95 -11.92
C THR A 120 -2.68 -17.81 -11.07
N ILE A 121 -3.30 -17.20 -10.06
CA ILE A 121 -4.40 -17.80 -9.30
C ILE A 121 -5.69 -17.26 -9.92
N ASP A 122 -6.51 -18.16 -10.47
CA ASP A 122 -7.79 -17.84 -11.12
C ASP A 122 -8.99 -18.57 -10.50
N ASP A 123 -8.76 -19.31 -9.40
CA ASP A 123 -9.76 -20.03 -8.63
C ASP A 123 -10.03 -19.40 -7.25
N PHE A 124 -9.58 -18.15 -7.01
CA PHE A 124 -9.69 -17.44 -5.73
C PHE A 124 -11.10 -17.48 -5.14
N VAL A 125 -12.12 -17.15 -5.94
CA VAL A 125 -13.52 -17.14 -5.49
C VAL A 125 -13.99 -18.53 -5.08
N GLU A 126 -13.62 -19.56 -5.85
CA GLU A 126 -14.00 -20.96 -5.56
C GLU A 126 -13.29 -21.45 -4.28
N LYS A 127 -11.97 -21.32 -4.20
CA LYS A 127 -11.15 -21.83 -3.09
C LYS A 127 -11.51 -21.20 -1.76
N THR A 128 -11.81 -19.91 -1.77
CA THR A 128 -12.18 -19.17 -0.55
C THR A 128 -13.63 -19.37 -0.14
N GLY A 129 -14.43 -20.08 -0.94
CA GLY A 129 -15.85 -20.24 -0.67
C GLY A 129 -16.67 -18.97 -0.91
N GLY A 130 -16.18 -18.05 -1.75
CA GLY A 130 -16.96 -16.95 -2.29
C GLY A 130 -16.43 -15.54 -2.03
N VAL A 131 -15.16 -15.37 -1.64
CA VAL A 131 -14.57 -14.04 -1.45
C VAL A 131 -14.30 -13.40 -2.82
N VAL A 132 -14.62 -12.11 -2.94
CA VAL A 132 -14.45 -11.30 -4.17
C VAL A 132 -13.65 -10.04 -3.87
N GLY A 133 -12.91 -9.56 -4.86
CA GLY A 133 -12.06 -8.38 -4.77
C GLY A 133 -10.85 -8.60 -3.86
N PRO A 134 -9.92 -9.51 -4.21
CA PRO A 134 -8.65 -9.59 -3.49
C PRO A 134 -7.95 -8.23 -3.54
N HIS A 135 -7.63 -7.66 -2.39
CA HIS A 135 -7.08 -6.31 -2.28
C HIS A 135 -5.64 -6.37 -1.73
N THR A 136 -5.45 -6.16 -0.43
CA THR A 136 -4.13 -6.22 0.20
C THR A 136 -3.58 -7.65 0.20
N SER A 137 -2.38 -7.82 -0.35
CA SER A 137 -1.57 -9.03 -0.21
C SER A 137 -0.49 -8.82 0.86
N TYR A 138 -0.61 -9.46 2.01
CA TYR A 138 0.26 -9.20 3.16
C TYR A 138 1.09 -10.42 3.57
N ALA A 139 2.42 -10.27 3.58
CA ALA A 139 3.32 -11.32 4.01
C ALA A 139 3.21 -11.61 5.50
N LEU A 140 3.11 -12.89 5.83
CA LEU A 140 3.41 -13.47 7.13
C LEU A 140 4.51 -14.53 6.93
N PRO A 141 5.17 -15.04 7.99
CA PRO A 141 6.24 -16.02 7.83
C PRO A 141 5.77 -17.27 7.05
N GLY A 142 6.29 -17.46 5.83
CA GLY A 142 5.94 -18.54 4.90
C GLY A 142 4.49 -18.54 4.40
N ARG A 143 3.77 -17.42 4.52
CA ARG A 143 2.33 -17.30 4.23
C ARG A 143 1.99 -15.95 3.61
N MET A 144 0.95 -15.95 2.79
CA MET A 144 0.29 -14.73 2.31
C MET A 144 -1.11 -14.65 2.91
N MET A 145 -1.43 -13.51 3.52
CA MET A 145 -2.79 -13.18 3.94
C MET A 145 -3.36 -12.14 2.99
N LEU A 146 -4.46 -12.45 2.33
CA LEU A 146 -5.15 -11.57 1.42
C LEU A 146 -6.44 -11.06 2.04
N THR A 147 -6.73 -9.78 1.88
CA THR A 147 -8.05 -9.23 2.19
C THR A 147 -8.97 -9.34 0.98
N GLY A 148 -10.26 -9.58 1.21
CA GLY A 148 -11.32 -9.36 0.23
C GLY A 148 -12.06 -8.05 0.47
N LEU A 149 -12.80 -7.58 -0.54
CA LEU A 149 -13.69 -6.42 -0.43
C LEU A 149 -15.17 -6.78 -0.52
N SER A 150 -15.48 -7.96 -1.06
CA SER A 150 -16.84 -8.35 -1.44
C SER A 150 -17.04 -9.86 -1.32
N ASN A 151 -18.21 -10.32 -1.75
CA ASN A 151 -18.60 -11.73 -1.83
C ASN A 151 -19.35 -12.04 -3.12
N ASN A 152 -19.34 -13.30 -3.56
CA ASN A 152 -19.99 -13.78 -4.79
C ASN A 152 -21.50 -14.08 -4.68
N LYS A 153 -22.14 -13.78 -3.53
CA LYS A 153 -23.59 -13.99 -3.36
C LYS A 153 -24.40 -12.78 -3.81
N ASP A 154 -23.99 -11.59 -3.36
CA ASP A 154 -24.73 -10.36 -3.61
C ASP A 154 -23.84 -9.17 -4.01
N HIS A 155 -22.52 -9.36 -4.08
CA HIS A 155 -21.54 -8.33 -4.37
C HIS A 155 -21.54 -7.14 -3.39
N GLY A 156 -22.16 -7.30 -2.21
CA GLY A 156 -22.10 -6.36 -1.10
C GLY A 156 -20.77 -6.46 -0.32
N GLY A 157 -20.56 -5.56 0.65
CA GLY A 157 -19.26 -5.43 1.33
C GLY A 157 -18.90 -6.53 2.33
N VAL A 158 -19.81 -7.46 2.64
CA VAL A 158 -19.48 -8.59 3.54
C VAL A 158 -18.40 -9.45 2.90
N THR A 159 -17.30 -9.70 3.61
CA THR A 159 -16.11 -10.35 3.03
C THR A 159 -15.29 -11.11 4.07
N ALA A 160 -14.08 -11.55 3.69
CA ALA A 160 -13.19 -12.37 4.51
C ALA A 160 -11.71 -12.10 4.22
N LEU A 161 -10.86 -12.66 5.08
CA LEU A 161 -9.44 -12.88 4.81
C LEU A 161 -9.23 -14.25 4.18
N ALA A 162 -8.25 -14.37 3.29
CA ALA A 162 -7.85 -15.64 2.67
C ALA A 162 -6.35 -15.88 2.84
N GLU A 163 -5.99 -17.05 3.36
CA GLU A 163 -4.60 -17.42 3.63
C GLU A 163 -4.10 -18.42 2.59
N TYR A 164 -2.89 -18.17 2.09
CA TYR A 164 -2.20 -18.97 1.11
C TYR A 164 -0.75 -19.26 1.56
N THR A 165 -0.12 -20.28 0.99
CA THR A 165 1.34 -20.44 1.03
C THR A 165 2.01 -19.38 0.14
N ASN A 166 3.33 -19.20 0.28
CA ASN A 166 4.10 -18.34 -0.62
C ASN A 166 4.06 -18.81 -2.08
N GLU A 167 3.86 -20.12 -2.30
CA GLU A 167 3.76 -20.77 -3.62
C GLU A 167 2.37 -20.63 -4.26
N GLY A 168 1.42 -20.00 -3.58
CA GLY A 168 0.09 -19.76 -4.12
C GLY A 168 -0.89 -20.91 -3.92
N ASP A 169 -0.72 -21.72 -2.87
CA ASP A 169 -1.66 -22.78 -2.53
C ASP A 169 -2.59 -22.32 -1.40
N TYR A 170 -3.90 -22.46 -1.62
CA TYR A 170 -4.93 -22.07 -0.65
C TYR A 170 -4.84 -22.87 0.65
N ILE A 171 -5.02 -22.18 1.78
CA ILE A 171 -5.01 -22.78 3.11
C ILE A 171 -6.37 -22.67 3.78
N ALA A 172 -6.87 -21.44 3.96
CA ALA A 172 -8.08 -21.18 4.74
C ALA A 172 -8.71 -19.82 4.42
N THR A 173 -9.98 -19.68 4.80
CA THR A 173 -10.73 -18.42 4.76
C THR A 173 -11.25 -18.09 6.15
N TYR A 174 -11.13 -16.81 6.54
CA TYR A 174 -11.56 -16.27 7.82
C TYR A 174 -12.52 -15.10 7.60
N TRP A 175 -13.82 -15.35 7.72
CA TRP A 175 -14.85 -14.35 7.47
C TRP A 175 -14.75 -13.19 8.46
N MET A 176 -15.00 -11.96 7.99
CA MET A 176 -15.03 -10.78 8.85
C MET A 176 -16.18 -10.90 9.87
N PRO A 177 -15.97 -10.53 11.15
CA PRO A 177 -17.03 -10.60 12.15
C PRO A 177 -18.10 -9.55 11.85
N LYS A 178 -19.37 -9.91 12.04
CA LYS A 178 -20.50 -9.02 11.73
C LYS A 178 -21.65 -9.16 12.72
N ASP A 179 -22.60 -8.25 12.64
CA ASP A 179 -23.84 -8.36 13.42
C ASP A 179 -24.53 -9.71 13.15
N GLY A 180 -24.88 -10.40 14.24
CA GLY A 180 -25.41 -11.77 14.21
C GLY A 180 -24.36 -12.88 14.21
N ASP A 181 -23.09 -12.59 13.89
CA ASP A 181 -21.98 -13.55 13.97
C ASP A 181 -20.63 -12.82 14.23
N LEU A 182 -20.40 -12.51 15.50
CA LEU A 182 -19.19 -11.79 15.94
C LEU A 182 -17.96 -12.71 16.04
N GLN A 183 -18.12 -14.03 15.87
CA GLN A 183 -17.02 -15.01 15.91
C GLN A 183 -16.14 -14.93 17.18
N GLY A 184 -16.74 -14.55 18.31
CA GLY A 184 -16.07 -14.38 19.60
C GLY A 184 -15.47 -12.99 19.85
N ALA A 185 -15.54 -12.09 18.88
CA ALA A 185 -15.08 -10.72 19.05
C ALA A 185 -16.01 -9.90 19.95
N VAL A 186 -15.45 -8.98 20.71
CA VAL A 186 -16.20 -7.96 21.44
C VAL A 186 -16.55 -6.82 20.49
N LYS A 187 -17.85 -6.56 20.29
CA LYS A 187 -18.34 -5.36 19.61
C LYS A 187 -18.27 -4.19 20.60
N SER A 188 -17.28 -3.30 20.49
CA SER A 188 -17.08 -2.22 21.47
C SER A 188 -17.88 -0.96 21.17
N GLY A 189 -18.44 -0.85 19.96
CA GLY A 189 -19.23 0.28 19.52
C GLY A 189 -20.54 -0.13 18.84
N LYS A 190 -20.98 0.67 17.87
CA LYS A 190 -22.24 0.52 17.16
C LYS A 190 -22.14 -0.43 15.98
N TYR A 191 -20.98 -0.57 15.35
CA TYR A 191 -20.86 -1.25 14.06
C TYR A 191 -20.22 -2.63 14.17
N ALA A 192 -20.66 -3.53 13.30
CA ALA A 192 -20.06 -4.83 13.00
C ALA A 192 -20.54 -5.19 11.58
N ASP A 193 -20.03 -4.48 10.58
CA ASP A 193 -20.50 -4.54 9.19
C ASP A 193 -20.09 -5.84 8.47
N GLY A 194 -18.99 -6.48 8.89
CA GLY A 194 -18.42 -7.63 8.21
C GLY A 194 -17.61 -7.26 6.97
N TYR A 195 -17.18 -6.00 6.87
CA TYR A 195 -16.47 -5.49 5.71
C TYR A 195 -14.96 -5.59 5.90
N GLY A 196 -14.21 -5.51 4.79
CA GLY A 196 -12.76 -5.61 4.75
C GLY A 196 -12.15 -4.56 3.83
N TYR A 197 -10.86 -4.28 4.03
CA TYR A 197 -10.04 -3.47 3.13
C TYR A 197 -8.55 -3.77 3.31
N ASP A 198 -7.86 -3.14 4.26
CA ASP A 198 -6.43 -3.33 4.47
C ASP A 198 -6.16 -4.26 5.66
N LEU A 199 -4.93 -4.77 5.75
CA LEU A 199 -4.45 -5.60 6.86
C LEU A 199 -3.02 -5.25 7.25
N ARG A 200 -2.77 -5.01 8.54
CA ARG A 200 -1.41 -4.87 9.11
C ARG A 200 -1.25 -5.72 10.36
N ALA A 201 -0.02 -6.10 10.68
CA ALA A 201 0.29 -6.84 11.89
C ALA A 201 1.18 -6.03 12.84
N LEU A 202 0.94 -6.20 14.14
CA LEU A 202 1.89 -5.86 15.20
C LEU A 202 2.33 -7.16 15.89
N PRO A 203 3.36 -7.85 15.37
CA PRO A 203 3.78 -9.18 15.84
C PRO A 203 4.06 -9.23 17.34
N ARG A 204 4.72 -8.19 17.87
CA ARG A 204 5.09 -8.08 19.29
C ARG A 204 3.88 -8.01 20.24
N ARG A 205 2.69 -7.69 19.72
CA ARG A 205 1.43 -7.70 20.46
C ARG A 205 0.51 -8.87 20.08
N ASN A 206 0.97 -9.77 19.20
CA ASN A 206 0.18 -10.87 18.65
C ASN A 206 -1.17 -10.39 18.08
N ILE A 207 -1.14 -9.32 17.27
CA ILE A 207 -2.35 -8.84 16.60
C ILE A 207 -2.19 -8.65 15.09
N MET A 208 -3.30 -8.83 14.39
CA MET A 208 -3.55 -8.19 13.10
C MET A 208 -4.64 -7.14 13.28
N VAL A 209 -4.61 -6.11 12.46
CA VAL A 209 -5.59 -5.03 12.37
C VAL A 209 -6.10 -5.03 10.95
N THR A 210 -7.42 -5.05 10.78
CA THR A 210 -8.05 -4.93 9.47
C THR A 210 -9.00 -3.75 9.43
N SER A 211 -9.10 -3.07 8.30
CA SER A 211 -10.01 -1.95 8.08
C SER A 211 -11.17 -2.34 7.16
N SER A 212 -11.99 -1.38 6.73
CA SER A 212 -13.25 -1.66 6.06
C SER A 212 -13.57 -0.62 4.98
N PHE A 213 -13.93 -1.06 3.78
CA PHE A 213 -14.30 -0.19 2.67
C PHE A 213 -15.71 -0.44 2.18
N THR A 214 -15.91 -0.86 0.94
CA THR A 214 -17.23 -1.11 0.33
C THR A 214 -17.14 -2.29 -0.62
N GLY A 215 -18.29 -2.87 -0.94
CA GLY A 215 -18.40 -4.03 -1.83
C GLY A 215 -18.31 -3.67 -3.31
N TRP A 216 -18.26 -4.71 -4.14
CA TRP A 216 -18.12 -4.61 -5.59
C TRP A 216 -19.20 -3.76 -6.24
N ASN A 217 -20.44 -3.84 -5.74
CA ASN A 217 -21.54 -3.01 -6.23
C ASN A 217 -21.25 -1.50 -6.17
N ASN A 218 -20.41 -1.05 -5.23
CA ASN A 218 -20.06 0.36 -5.07
C ASN A 218 -18.71 0.68 -5.72
N TYR A 219 -17.64 -0.09 -5.47
CA TYR A 219 -16.32 0.27 -5.99
C TYR A 219 -16.21 0.14 -7.51
N MET A 220 -17.06 -0.69 -8.15
CA MET A 220 -17.18 -0.73 -9.61
C MET A 220 -18.26 0.21 -10.17
N MET A 221 -19.01 0.92 -9.32
CA MET A 221 -19.98 1.92 -9.80
C MET A 221 -19.26 3.20 -10.22
N ASN A 222 -19.85 3.95 -11.15
CA ASN A 222 -19.39 5.31 -11.43
C ASN A 222 -19.42 6.17 -10.15
N LEU A 223 -18.35 6.92 -9.90
CA LEU A 223 -18.21 7.72 -8.68
C LEU A 223 -19.40 8.69 -8.46
N GLY A 224 -19.84 9.39 -9.51
CA GLY A 224 -20.93 10.37 -9.41
C GLY A 224 -22.27 9.72 -9.10
N GLU A 225 -22.55 8.56 -9.70
CA GLU A 225 -23.77 7.79 -9.44
C GLU A 225 -23.79 7.25 -8.00
N MET A 226 -22.66 6.70 -7.56
CA MET A 226 -22.48 6.17 -6.21
C MET A 226 -22.71 7.28 -5.16
N MET A 227 -22.04 8.43 -5.33
CA MET A 227 -22.18 9.56 -4.41
C MET A 227 -23.58 10.17 -4.38
N ALA A 228 -24.32 10.07 -5.49
CA ALA A 228 -25.69 10.56 -5.58
C ALA A 228 -26.74 9.60 -5.00
N SER A 229 -26.38 8.34 -4.71
CA SER A 229 -27.30 7.33 -4.15
C SER A 229 -27.14 7.23 -2.63
N PRO A 230 -28.16 7.61 -1.83
CA PRO A 230 -28.16 7.37 -0.40
C PRO A 230 -28.02 5.89 -0.03
N GLU A 231 -28.58 4.99 -0.86
CA GLU A 231 -28.50 3.56 -0.68
C GLU A 231 -27.06 3.06 -0.84
N ALA A 232 -26.37 3.48 -1.90
CA ALA A 232 -24.95 3.14 -2.12
C ALA A 232 -24.07 3.74 -1.02
N MET A 233 -24.28 5.02 -0.66
CA MET A 233 -23.54 5.69 0.41
C MET A 233 -23.73 5.04 1.79
N ALA A 234 -24.83 4.32 2.01
CA ALA A 234 -25.04 3.56 3.25
C ALA A 234 -24.25 2.24 3.30
N GLN A 235 -23.68 1.78 2.17
CA GLN A 235 -22.90 0.54 2.04
C GLN A 235 -21.38 0.79 2.14
N PHE A 236 -20.95 1.70 3.04
CA PHE A 236 -19.54 1.87 3.39
C PHE A 236 -19.27 1.39 4.81
N GLY A 237 -18.11 0.78 4.98
CA GLY A 237 -17.62 0.22 6.23
C GLY A 237 -17.32 1.29 7.26
N ASN A 238 -17.47 0.91 8.52
CA ASN A 238 -17.33 1.80 9.67
C ASN A 238 -16.51 1.15 10.78
N THR A 239 -15.71 0.13 10.46
CA THR A 239 -15.04 -0.67 11.48
C THR A 239 -13.56 -0.88 11.21
N VAL A 240 -12.83 -0.99 12.32
CA VAL A 240 -11.51 -1.63 12.36
C VAL A 240 -11.62 -2.84 13.28
N VAL A 241 -11.08 -3.98 12.85
CA VAL A 241 -11.12 -5.22 13.62
C VAL A 241 -9.73 -5.59 14.10
N ILE A 242 -9.61 -5.87 15.40
CA ILE A 242 -8.42 -6.43 16.03
C ILE A 242 -8.57 -7.94 16.07
N TRP A 243 -7.57 -8.63 15.54
CA TRP A 243 -7.48 -10.09 15.48
C TRP A 243 -6.33 -10.57 16.34
N ASP A 244 -6.48 -11.77 16.90
CA ASP A 244 -5.34 -12.55 17.36
C ASP A 244 -4.54 -13.00 16.13
N LEU A 245 -3.28 -12.58 16.05
CA LEU A 245 -2.44 -12.90 14.90
C LEU A 245 -2.31 -14.42 14.77
N HIS A 246 -1.80 -15.14 15.77
CA HIS A 246 -1.48 -16.56 15.61
C HIS A 246 -2.70 -17.46 15.34
N THR A 247 -3.83 -17.20 15.98
CA THR A 247 -5.04 -18.05 15.85
C THR A 247 -5.99 -17.57 14.77
N ARG A 248 -5.75 -16.40 14.18
CA ARG A 248 -6.62 -15.75 13.17
C ARG A 248 -8.05 -15.52 13.68
N LYS A 249 -8.24 -15.39 15.00
CA LYS A 249 -9.56 -15.15 15.60
C LYS A 249 -9.80 -13.68 15.84
N PRO A 250 -10.96 -13.11 15.48
CA PRO A 250 -11.26 -11.73 15.79
C PRO A 250 -11.45 -11.57 17.30
N LYS A 251 -10.87 -10.52 17.86
CA LYS A 251 -10.89 -10.20 19.30
C LYS A 251 -11.82 -9.05 19.62
N LYS A 252 -11.78 -7.99 18.81
CA LYS A 252 -12.52 -6.75 19.08
C LYS A 252 -12.83 -6.01 17.78
N ILE A 253 -14.03 -5.44 17.71
CA ILE A 253 -14.49 -4.59 16.61
C ILE A 253 -14.61 -3.17 17.15
N LEU A 254 -13.85 -2.25 16.55
CA LEU A 254 -13.77 -0.84 16.90
C LEU A 254 -14.55 0.00 15.90
N ASP A 255 -15.28 1.00 16.38
CA ASP A 255 -15.93 1.97 15.50
C ASP A 255 -14.89 2.94 14.95
N VAL A 256 -14.83 3.03 13.62
CA VAL A 256 -14.06 4.01 12.85
C VAL A 256 -14.91 4.40 11.63
N PRO A 257 -15.91 5.28 11.79
CA PRO A 257 -16.90 5.51 10.74
C PRO A 257 -16.33 6.25 9.53
N GLY A 258 -16.86 5.96 8.34
CA GLY A 258 -16.55 6.71 7.13
C GLY A 258 -15.49 6.09 6.23
N ALA A 259 -15.52 4.76 6.05
CA ALA A 259 -14.60 4.00 5.21
C ALA A 259 -13.13 4.16 5.62
N PRO A 260 -12.72 3.57 6.77
CA PRO A 260 -11.31 3.49 7.14
C PRO A 260 -10.55 2.66 6.11
N LEU A 261 -9.59 3.27 5.42
CA LEU A 261 -8.86 2.64 4.32
C LEU A 261 -7.53 2.08 4.82
N GLU A 262 -6.43 2.67 4.40
CA GLU A 262 -5.08 2.20 4.66
C GLU A 262 -4.75 2.19 6.16
N ILE A 263 -4.05 1.14 6.63
CA ILE A 263 -3.55 1.05 8.00
C ILE A 263 -2.04 1.19 7.98
N ARG A 264 -1.48 2.02 8.87
CA ARG A 264 -0.02 2.11 9.07
C ARG A 264 0.30 2.00 10.54
N CYS A 265 0.99 0.93 10.93
CA CYS A 265 1.36 0.67 12.31
C CYS A 265 2.73 1.24 12.63
N ALA A 266 2.90 1.68 13.87
CA ALA A 266 4.16 2.22 14.36
C ALA A 266 5.27 1.14 14.37
N TRP A 267 6.48 1.57 14.01
CA TRP A 267 7.68 0.74 13.93
C TRP A 267 8.45 0.64 15.25
N GLY A 268 8.33 1.66 16.10
CA GLY A 268 8.97 1.74 17.41
C GLY A 268 8.60 0.54 18.28
N ALA A 269 9.61 -0.07 18.91
CA ALA A 269 9.43 -1.30 19.69
C ALA A 269 8.44 -1.17 20.87
N ASN A 270 8.19 0.06 21.33
CA ASN A 270 7.28 0.39 22.42
C ASN A 270 5.99 1.09 21.96
N ASN A 271 5.85 1.36 20.66
CA ASN A 271 4.75 2.17 20.11
C ASN A 271 3.57 1.27 19.70
N ASN A 272 2.63 1.06 20.63
CA ASN A 272 1.46 0.20 20.44
C ASN A 272 0.29 0.92 19.75
N TYR A 273 0.49 1.36 18.52
CA TYR A 273 -0.59 1.98 17.77
C TYR A 273 -0.43 1.81 16.25
N CYS A 274 -1.54 2.04 15.56
CA CYS A 274 -1.63 2.21 14.12
C CYS A 274 -2.50 3.42 13.80
N PHE A 275 -2.29 4.02 12.63
CA PHE A 275 -3.17 5.02 12.06
C PHE A 275 -3.99 4.44 10.93
N THR A 276 -5.17 5.01 10.70
CA THR A 276 -5.95 4.89 9.47
C THR A 276 -6.62 6.23 9.15
N THR A 277 -7.02 6.41 7.91
CA THR A 277 -7.79 7.58 7.47
C THR A 277 -9.14 7.15 6.93
N THR A 278 -10.15 7.98 7.16
CA THR A 278 -11.52 7.72 6.73
C THR A 278 -11.86 8.54 5.50
N ALA A 279 -12.08 7.87 4.36
CA ALA A 279 -12.28 8.52 3.07
C ALA A 279 -13.48 9.49 3.07
N LEU A 280 -14.58 9.09 3.72
CA LEU A 280 -15.85 9.82 3.66
C LEU A 280 -15.96 10.93 4.73
N THR A 281 -15.18 10.87 5.80
CA THR A 281 -15.21 11.89 6.87
C THR A 281 -13.98 12.78 6.89
N SER A 282 -12.92 12.43 6.14
CA SER A 282 -11.67 13.20 6.06
C SER A 282 -10.93 13.34 7.40
N GLU A 283 -10.84 12.24 8.15
CA GLU A 283 -10.28 12.22 9.52
C GLU A 283 -9.08 11.27 9.62
N ILE A 284 -8.15 11.58 10.53
CA ILE A 284 -7.11 10.66 11.00
C ILE A 284 -7.60 9.99 12.27
N TRP A 285 -7.56 8.66 12.29
CA TRP A 285 -7.92 7.82 13.41
C TRP A 285 -6.72 7.05 13.94
N LEU A 286 -6.57 7.05 15.26
CA LEU A 286 -5.59 6.28 15.99
C LEU A 286 -6.23 5.00 16.53
N ILE A 287 -5.61 3.86 16.26
CA ILE A 287 -5.91 2.55 16.83
C ILE A 287 -4.80 2.23 17.82
N TYR A 288 -5.08 2.24 19.12
CA TYR A 288 -4.04 2.19 20.15
C TYR A 288 -4.37 1.21 21.27
N GLU A 289 -3.33 0.75 21.94
CA GLU A 289 -3.45 -0.10 23.12
C GLU A 289 -3.31 0.72 24.42
N GLU A 290 -4.23 0.49 25.35
CA GLU A 290 -4.20 1.01 26.72
C GLU A 290 -4.62 -0.13 27.67
N ASP A 291 -3.87 -0.36 28.74
CA ASP A 291 -4.14 -1.44 29.72
C ASP A 291 -4.35 -2.85 29.11
N ASN A 292 -3.65 -3.15 28.00
CA ASN A 292 -3.78 -4.38 27.19
C ASN A 292 -5.14 -4.56 26.49
N ASP A 293 -5.91 -3.49 26.35
CA ASP A 293 -7.10 -3.42 25.52
C ASP A 293 -6.88 -2.44 24.35
N TRP A 294 -7.58 -2.69 23.23
CA TRP A 294 -7.44 -1.89 22.01
C TRP A 294 -8.60 -0.91 21.85
N HIS A 295 -8.28 0.31 21.46
CA HIS A 295 -9.22 1.43 21.34
C HIS A 295 -9.05 2.14 20.00
N SER A 296 -10.08 2.84 19.56
CA SER A 296 -10.03 3.77 18.42
C SER A 296 -10.36 5.19 18.88
N LYS A 297 -9.71 6.18 18.28
CA LYS A 297 -9.98 7.60 18.55
C LYS A 297 -9.69 8.45 17.32
N LYS A 298 -10.61 9.35 16.96
CA LYS A 298 -10.32 10.45 16.03
C LYS A 298 -9.28 11.38 16.68
N VAL A 299 -8.20 11.64 15.97
CA VAL A 299 -7.09 12.46 16.49
C VAL A 299 -6.82 13.72 15.67
N ALA A 300 -7.21 13.78 14.40
CA ALA A 300 -7.12 14.99 13.57
C ALA A 300 -8.12 15.00 12.41
N ASP A 301 -8.31 16.18 11.81
CA ASP A 301 -8.99 16.41 10.53
C ASP A 301 -7.93 16.62 9.43
N ILE A 302 -8.22 16.21 8.19
CA ILE A 302 -7.28 16.28 7.05
C ILE A 302 -7.64 17.41 6.08
N GLY A 303 -8.93 17.67 5.90
CA GLY A 303 -9.43 18.65 4.94
C GLY A 303 -10.90 18.94 5.14
N ASP A 304 -11.39 19.93 4.39
CA ASP A 304 -12.81 20.27 4.36
C ASP A 304 -13.59 19.17 3.64
N VAL A 305 -14.25 18.30 4.41
CA VAL A 305 -15.02 17.16 3.89
C VAL A 305 -16.09 17.57 2.86
N SER A 306 -16.59 18.82 2.92
CA SER A 306 -17.57 19.32 1.94
C SER A 306 -17.00 19.48 0.54
N LYS A 307 -15.66 19.54 0.41
CA LYS A 307 -14.92 19.55 -0.86
C LYS A 307 -14.56 18.15 -1.35
N ILE A 308 -14.90 17.11 -0.59
CA ILE A 308 -14.67 15.70 -0.92
C ILE A 308 -13.19 15.47 -1.26
N PRO A 309 -12.24 15.71 -0.33
CA PRO A 309 -10.82 15.52 -0.62
C PRO A 309 -10.44 14.05 -0.81
N LEU A 310 -11.15 13.12 -0.15
CA LEU A 310 -10.96 11.67 -0.18
C LEU A 310 -9.52 11.24 0.20
N PRO A 311 -9.18 11.19 1.50
CA PRO A 311 -7.92 10.58 1.94
C PRO A 311 -7.90 9.08 1.62
N VAL A 312 -7.03 8.65 0.70
CA VAL A 312 -7.02 7.28 0.18
C VAL A 312 -5.78 6.48 0.56
N ASP A 313 -4.65 7.13 0.80
CA ASP A 313 -3.43 6.46 1.23
C ASP A 313 -2.69 7.27 2.30
N ILE A 314 -1.91 6.55 3.11
CA ILE A 314 -1.05 7.10 4.14
C ILE A 314 0.28 6.38 4.19
N SER A 315 1.32 7.06 4.66
CA SER A 315 2.65 6.47 4.88
C SER A 315 3.28 7.03 6.15
N ILE A 316 3.65 6.15 7.09
CA ILE A 316 4.28 6.52 8.37
C ILE A 316 5.80 6.43 8.27
N THR A 317 6.56 7.42 8.76
CA THR A 317 8.04 7.34 8.78
C THR A 317 8.56 6.25 9.71
N SER A 318 9.76 5.75 9.41
CA SER A 318 10.37 4.62 10.13
C SER A 318 10.72 4.95 11.60
N ASP A 319 10.77 6.24 11.91
CA ASP A 319 10.97 6.80 13.26
C ASP A 319 9.67 7.17 13.97
N ASP A 320 8.51 6.89 13.35
CA ASP A 320 7.16 7.19 13.83
C ASP A 320 6.85 8.67 14.11
N ASN A 321 7.62 9.60 13.54
CA ASN A 321 7.44 11.04 13.81
C ASN A 321 6.55 11.75 12.78
N LEU A 322 6.43 11.23 11.57
CA LEU A 322 5.69 11.85 10.49
C LEU A 322 4.71 10.88 9.83
N LEU A 323 3.57 11.41 9.41
CA LEU A 323 2.55 10.69 8.65
C LEU A 323 2.20 11.49 7.40
N TRP A 324 2.47 10.90 6.23
CA TRP A 324 1.92 11.39 4.98
C TRP A 324 0.49 10.92 4.80
N VAL A 325 -0.33 11.79 4.19
CA VAL A 325 -1.73 11.56 3.87
C VAL A 325 -2.02 12.12 2.49
N ASP A 326 -2.40 11.25 1.56
CA ASP A 326 -2.74 11.63 0.20
C ASP A 326 -4.25 11.78 0.04
N THR A 327 -4.70 12.96 -0.39
CA THR A 327 -6.10 13.25 -0.67
C THR A 327 -6.34 13.25 -2.18
N TRP A 328 -7.04 12.21 -2.64
CA TRP A 328 -7.05 11.88 -4.06
C TRP A 328 -7.70 12.91 -4.95
N ASN A 329 -8.84 13.44 -4.53
CA ASN A 329 -9.64 14.29 -5.41
C ASN A 329 -9.05 15.71 -5.54
N ASP A 330 -8.34 16.21 -4.53
CA ASP A 330 -7.71 17.53 -4.58
C ASP A 330 -6.23 17.48 -5.04
N GLY A 331 -5.67 16.27 -5.19
CA GLY A 331 -4.32 16.07 -5.70
C GLY A 331 -3.22 16.51 -4.72
N LEU A 332 -3.52 16.51 -3.41
CA LEU A 332 -2.61 16.99 -2.37
C LEU A 332 -1.97 15.83 -1.60
N ALA A 333 -0.65 15.88 -1.46
CA ALA A 333 0.09 15.15 -0.44
C ALA A 333 0.20 16.04 0.81
N ARG A 334 -0.16 15.52 1.98
CA ARG A 334 -0.21 16.26 3.24
C ARG A 334 0.70 15.59 4.25
N LEU A 335 1.47 16.38 4.98
CA LEU A 335 2.40 15.89 6.00
C LEU A 335 1.92 16.29 7.39
N PHE A 336 1.81 15.32 8.29
CA PHE A 336 1.48 15.52 9.69
C PHE A 336 2.66 15.17 10.58
N ASP A 337 2.93 16.00 11.58
CA ASP A 337 3.72 15.64 12.77
C ASP A 337 2.84 14.73 13.64
N ILE A 338 3.35 13.55 13.96
CA ILE A 338 2.71 12.54 14.82
C ILE A 338 3.60 12.14 16.01
N SER A 339 4.60 12.96 16.36
CA SER A 339 5.45 12.74 17.53
C SER A 339 4.65 12.59 18.83
N ASP A 340 3.49 13.24 18.92
CA ASP A 340 2.37 12.86 19.78
C ASP A 340 1.26 12.21 18.93
N PRO A 341 1.08 10.87 18.99
CA PRO A 341 0.12 10.18 18.14
C PRO A 341 -1.34 10.54 18.47
N PHE A 342 -1.60 11.12 19.64
CA PHE A 342 -2.94 11.57 20.03
C PHE A 342 -3.26 12.99 19.56
N LYS A 343 -2.28 13.71 19.02
CA LYS A 343 -2.44 15.08 18.55
C LYS A 343 -1.63 15.36 17.27
N PRO A 344 -1.96 14.71 16.14
CA PRO A 344 -1.33 15.03 14.87
C PRO A 344 -1.51 16.51 14.48
N VAL A 345 -0.48 17.10 13.87
CA VAL A 345 -0.50 18.48 13.40
C VAL A 345 -0.04 18.54 11.94
N GLU A 346 -0.88 19.07 11.04
CA GLU A 346 -0.49 19.29 9.65
C GLU A 346 0.66 20.31 9.59
N LEU A 347 1.77 19.92 8.97
CA LEU A 347 2.98 20.73 8.79
C LEU A 347 2.99 21.41 7.42
N MET A 348 2.58 20.68 6.38
CA MET A 348 2.56 21.14 5.00
C MET A 348 1.58 20.33 4.16
N ASN A 349 1.18 20.91 3.02
CA ASN A 349 0.59 20.20 1.92
C ASN A 349 1.19 20.69 0.59
N GLU A 350 1.22 19.81 -0.40
CA GLU A 350 1.77 20.10 -1.73
C GLU A 350 0.90 19.47 -2.81
N SER A 351 0.64 20.20 -3.90
CA SER A 351 -0.11 19.67 -5.03
C SER A 351 0.81 18.89 -5.95
N ILE A 352 0.56 17.58 -6.04
CA ILE A 352 1.37 16.65 -6.82
C ILE A 352 0.80 16.47 -8.23
N GLY A 353 -0.52 16.53 -8.40
CA GLY A 353 -1.17 16.40 -9.72
C GLY A 353 -2.63 16.84 -9.74
N GLU A 354 -3.36 16.45 -10.79
CA GLU A 354 -4.82 16.57 -10.83
C GLU A 354 -5.48 15.70 -9.78
N GLN A 355 -4.91 14.51 -9.60
CA GLN A 355 -5.24 13.54 -8.57
C GLN A 355 -3.94 12.92 -8.05
N ILE A 356 -4.01 12.30 -6.90
CA ILE A 356 -2.90 11.56 -6.27
C ILE A 356 -3.49 10.32 -5.58
N ASN A 357 -2.81 9.20 -5.56
CA ASN A 357 -3.29 8.04 -4.81
C ASN A 357 -2.21 7.50 -3.89
N MET A 358 -1.33 6.65 -4.40
CA MET A 358 -0.43 5.91 -3.55
C MET A 358 0.79 6.75 -3.24
N ILE A 359 1.17 6.74 -1.97
CA ILE A 359 2.45 7.21 -1.48
C ILE A 359 3.30 6.02 -1.03
N SER A 360 4.56 6.02 -1.41
CA SER A 360 5.55 5.12 -0.84
C SER A 360 6.81 5.92 -0.58
N GLN A 361 7.43 5.71 0.57
CA GLN A 361 8.67 6.41 0.93
C GLN A 361 9.76 5.41 1.21
N SER A 362 11.00 5.79 0.91
CA SER A 362 12.16 5.06 1.40
C SER A 362 12.22 5.17 2.93
N TRP A 363 12.70 4.14 3.60
CA TRP A 363 12.79 4.10 5.08
C TRP A 363 13.59 5.23 5.69
N ASP A 364 14.63 5.68 4.98
CA ASP A 364 15.51 6.73 5.44
C ASP A 364 14.76 8.06 5.44
N GLY A 365 13.52 8.06 4.92
CA GLY A 365 12.62 9.18 4.82
C GLY A 365 13.09 10.20 3.80
N LYS A 366 14.06 9.86 2.93
CA LYS A 366 14.68 10.84 2.04
C LYS A 366 14.06 10.89 0.66
N ARG A 367 13.29 9.87 0.27
CA ARG A 367 12.69 9.77 -1.05
C ARG A 367 11.22 9.41 -0.89
N VAL A 368 10.37 10.12 -1.62
CA VAL A 368 8.93 9.94 -1.61
C VAL A 368 8.47 9.78 -3.05
N TYR A 369 7.66 8.75 -3.25
CA TYR A 369 7.18 8.30 -4.54
C TYR A 369 5.67 8.42 -4.55
N PHE A 370 5.12 8.84 -5.70
CA PHE A 370 3.69 9.02 -5.87
C PHE A 370 3.21 8.39 -7.17
N THR A 371 2.04 7.78 -7.12
CA THR A 371 1.23 7.43 -8.29
C THR A 371 -0.18 7.98 -8.12
N SER A 372 -0.96 7.95 -9.18
CA SER A 372 -2.17 8.77 -9.31
C SER A 372 -3.48 7.99 -9.29
N SER A 373 -3.51 6.74 -9.74
CA SER A 373 -4.76 6.01 -9.99
C SER A 373 -5.41 5.49 -8.72
N LEU A 374 -6.73 5.61 -8.59
CA LEU A 374 -7.53 5.01 -7.52
C LEU A 374 -8.33 3.80 -8.01
N LEU A 375 -9.33 4.05 -8.85
CA LEU A 375 -10.22 3.02 -9.42
C LEU A 375 -10.62 3.50 -10.81
N ALA A 376 -10.74 2.58 -11.77
CA ALA A 376 -10.99 2.90 -13.17
C ALA A 376 -12.22 3.80 -13.37
N ASN A 377 -13.29 3.50 -12.63
CA ASN A 377 -14.57 4.21 -12.74
C ASN A 377 -14.65 5.49 -11.90
N TRP A 378 -13.59 5.80 -11.13
CA TRP A 378 -13.51 6.96 -10.25
C TRP A 378 -12.44 7.95 -10.73
N ASP A 379 -11.39 7.45 -11.38
CA ASP A 379 -10.29 8.22 -11.93
C ASP A 379 -10.75 9.35 -12.86
N LYS A 380 -10.12 10.51 -12.71
CA LYS A 380 -10.34 11.64 -13.61
C LYS A 380 -9.80 11.26 -14.99
N THR A 381 -10.58 11.59 -16.01
CA THR A 381 -10.26 11.29 -17.41
C THR A 381 -9.77 12.52 -18.18
N GLN A 382 -9.76 13.70 -17.54
CA GLN A 382 -9.38 14.97 -18.15
C GLN A 382 -8.45 15.74 -17.23
N SER A 383 -7.42 16.35 -17.82
CA SER A 383 -6.50 17.26 -17.12
C SER A 383 -7.00 18.71 -17.20
N THR A 384 -6.78 19.48 -16.14
CA THR A 384 -6.98 20.94 -16.08
C THR A 384 -5.68 21.72 -16.30
N GLY A 385 -4.60 21.03 -16.70
CA GLY A 385 -3.27 21.57 -16.90
C GLY A 385 -2.20 21.00 -15.94
N LYS A 386 -2.59 20.13 -14.99
CA LYS A 386 -1.64 19.34 -14.18
C LYS A 386 -1.53 17.91 -14.69
N ASP A 387 -0.51 17.20 -14.23
CA ASP A 387 -0.30 15.79 -14.55
C ASP A 387 -1.48 14.94 -14.06
N LEU A 388 -1.97 14.03 -14.91
CA LEU A 388 -3.17 13.23 -14.65
C LEU A 388 -2.83 11.81 -14.20
N GLN A 389 -2.06 11.07 -15.00
CA GLN A 389 -1.63 9.71 -14.69
C GLN A 389 -0.11 9.59 -14.76
N TYR A 390 0.52 9.39 -13.60
CA TYR A 390 1.96 9.56 -13.48
C TYR A 390 2.57 8.67 -12.39
N PHE A 391 3.88 8.49 -12.49
CA PHE A 391 4.75 8.14 -11.37
C PHE A 391 5.72 9.31 -11.13
N LYS A 392 5.90 9.73 -9.88
CA LYS A 392 6.80 10.82 -9.52
C LYS A 392 7.76 10.44 -8.41
N ILE A 393 8.96 11.01 -8.47
CA ILE A 393 10.00 10.89 -7.46
C ILE A 393 10.29 12.28 -6.88
N TYR A 394 10.32 12.36 -5.56
CA TYR A 394 10.71 13.54 -4.80
C TYR A 394 11.80 13.18 -3.80
N ASP A 395 12.78 14.06 -3.63
CA ASP A 395 13.59 14.06 -2.41
C ASP A 395 12.82 14.75 -1.28
N PHE A 396 13.01 14.31 -0.04
CA PHE A 396 12.45 14.91 1.16
C PHE A 396 13.55 15.20 2.18
N ASP A 397 13.65 16.46 2.61
CA ASP A 397 14.67 16.93 3.55
C ASP A 397 14.18 16.95 5.02
N GLY A 398 12.99 16.41 5.29
CA GLY A 398 12.29 16.50 6.57
C GLY A 398 11.34 17.71 6.67
N LYS A 399 11.31 18.60 5.67
CA LYS A 399 10.47 19.79 5.67
C LYS A 399 9.82 20.11 4.33
N ARG A 400 10.44 19.75 3.21
CA ARG A 400 9.98 20.07 1.85
C ARG A 400 10.24 18.93 0.90
N LEU A 401 9.33 18.74 -0.04
CA LEU A 401 9.54 17.88 -1.19
C LEU A 401 10.30 18.66 -2.27
N GLU A 402 11.27 18.01 -2.90
CA GLU A 402 11.96 18.51 -4.08
C GLU A 402 11.72 17.53 -5.24
N HIS A 403 10.92 17.95 -6.22
CA HIS A 403 10.62 17.13 -7.39
C HIS A 403 11.89 16.79 -8.17
N LYS A 404 12.06 15.51 -8.51
CA LYS A 404 13.21 15.02 -9.30
C LYS A 404 12.81 14.57 -10.68
N LEU A 405 11.73 13.82 -10.79
CA LEU A 405 11.37 13.15 -12.03
C LEU A 405 9.87 12.86 -12.07
N THR A 406 9.32 12.91 -13.28
CA THR A 406 7.97 12.44 -13.62
C THR A 406 8.10 11.43 -14.76
N VAL A 407 7.45 10.28 -14.62
CA VAL A 407 7.12 9.38 -15.72
C VAL A 407 5.65 9.57 -16.04
N ASP A 408 5.33 10.09 -17.21
CA ASP A 408 3.95 10.21 -17.69
C ASP A 408 3.48 8.87 -18.27
N PHE A 409 2.51 8.25 -17.61
CA PHE A 409 2.04 6.92 -17.97
C PHE A 409 1.11 6.92 -19.19
N ILE A 410 0.50 8.06 -19.53
CA ILE A 410 -0.31 8.24 -20.73
C ILE A 410 0.61 8.40 -21.94
N GLU A 411 1.60 9.28 -21.84
CA GLU A 411 2.58 9.52 -22.90
C GLU A 411 3.34 8.22 -23.24
N GLN A 412 3.71 7.45 -22.22
CA GLN A 412 4.39 6.16 -22.40
C GLN A 412 3.46 4.99 -22.73
N GLN A 413 2.14 5.21 -22.87
CA GLN A 413 1.16 4.19 -23.24
C GLN A 413 1.14 2.98 -22.27
N LEU A 414 1.31 3.25 -20.97
CA LEU A 414 1.45 2.22 -19.94
C LEU A 414 0.11 1.83 -19.31
N GLY A 415 -0.81 2.79 -19.14
CA GLY A 415 -2.07 2.60 -18.40
C GLY A 415 -2.15 3.55 -17.20
N TYR A 416 -2.92 3.20 -16.17
CA TYR A 416 -3.04 4.04 -14.97
C TYR A 416 -2.25 3.42 -13.79
N PRO A 417 -1.25 4.11 -13.24
CA PRO A 417 -0.37 3.56 -12.21
C PRO A 417 -1.05 3.55 -10.83
N HIS A 418 -1.05 2.38 -10.17
CA HIS A 418 -1.62 2.20 -8.84
C HIS A 418 -0.52 1.88 -7.80
N GLN A 419 -0.41 0.66 -7.29
CA GLN A 419 0.48 0.38 -6.15
C GLN A 419 1.95 0.24 -6.56
N MET A 420 2.82 0.86 -5.77
CA MET A 420 4.28 0.80 -5.88
C MET A 420 4.88 -0.21 -4.90
N ARG A 421 5.94 -0.88 -5.35
CA ARG A 421 6.75 -1.78 -4.53
C ARG A 421 8.22 -1.67 -4.89
N PHE A 422 9.08 -1.55 -3.89
CA PHE A 422 10.51 -1.31 -4.14
C PHE A 422 11.29 -2.61 -4.37
N GLY A 423 12.24 -2.57 -5.30
CA GLY A 423 13.16 -3.66 -5.62
C GLY A 423 14.61 -3.19 -5.54
N ALA A 424 15.52 -4.09 -5.16
CA ALA A 424 16.95 -3.82 -5.19
C ALA A 424 17.75 -5.10 -5.41
N TYR A 425 18.85 -5.02 -6.15
CA TYR A 425 19.79 -6.15 -6.30
C TYR A 425 20.37 -6.59 -4.96
N SER A 426 20.56 -5.63 -4.05
CA SER A 426 21.14 -5.85 -2.72
C SER A 426 20.32 -6.78 -1.84
N LEU A 427 18.99 -6.89 -2.06
CA LEU A 427 18.11 -7.83 -1.34
C LEU A 427 18.53 -9.29 -1.55
N TYR A 428 19.10 -9.60 -2.72
CA TYR A 428 19.35 -10.97 -3.17
C TYR A 428 20.84 -11.31 -3.21
N GLY A 429 21.69 -10.45 -2.63
CA GLY A 429 23.15 -10.58 -2.74
C GLY A 429 23.66 -10.45 -4.17
N LEU A 430 22.84 -9.93 -5.08
CA LEU A 430 23.20 -9.66 -6.47
C LEU A 430 23.95 -8.32 -6.54
N ARG A 431 24.84 -8.21 -7.53
CA ARG A 431 25.45 -6.93 -7.88
C ARG A 431 24.74 -6.39 -9.10
N ARG A 432 24.47 -5.09 -9.08
CA ARG A 432 24.03 -4.35 -10.26
C ARG A 432 25.01 -4.63 -11.42
N PRO A 433 24.53 -4.90 -12.64
CA PRO A 433 25.40 -5.06 -13.80
C PRO A 433 26.31 -3.82 -13.94
N MET A 434 27.62 -4.01 -14.03
CA MET A 434 28.54 -2.90 -14.29
C MET A 434 28.21 -2.31 -15.66
N SER A 435 27.96 -1.00 -15.72
CA SER A 435 27.77 -0.34 -17.00
C SER A 435 29.05 -0.40 -17.84
N ALA A 436 28.89 -0.52 -19.16
CA ALA A 436 30.00 -0.68 -20.09
C ALA A 436 30.98 0.51 -20.10
N ARG A 437 30.61 1.66 -19.50
CA ARG A 437 31.45 2.86 -19.41
C ARG A 437 32.66 2.73 -18.48
N PHE A 438 32.67 1.79 -17.54
CA PHE A 438 33.83 1.54 -16.67
C PHE A 438 34.70 0.36 -17.11
N ALA A 439 34.27 -0.40 -18.13
CA ALA A 439 35.03 -1.54 -18.65
C ALA A 439 36.14 -1.14 -19.64
N SER A 440 36.25 0.15 -20.01
CA SER A 440 37.26 0.64 -20.96
C SER A 440 38.51 1.24 -20.32
N ASN A 441 38.72 1.08 -19.01
CA ASN A 441 39.94 1.52 -18.31
C ASN A 441 40.61 0.39 -17.51
N GLN A 442 40.79 -0.79 -18.13
CA GLN A 442 41.78 -1.77 -17.69
C GLN A 442 42.74 -2.13 -18.81
#